data_AF-A0A7Y4SU27-F1
#
_entry.id   AF-A0A7Y4SU27-F1
#
_cell.length_a   1.000
_cell.length_b   1.000
_cell.length_c   1.000
_cell.angle_alpha   90.00
_cell.angle_beta   90.00
_cell.angle_gamma   90.00
#
_symmetry.space_group_name_H-M   'P 1'
#
loop_
_entity.id
_entity.type
_entity.pdbx_description
1 polymer ?
#
loop_
_entity_poly.entity_id
_entity_poly.type
_entity_poly.pdbx_seq_one_letter_code
_entity_poly.pdbx_strand_id
1 'polypeptide(L)'
;MRTLFDICLPRDAVRTGGIREAEFAADLAQVLPGQAPPEYQDAATFFANTHPTDGLKRLLDSVCRRLSGAGGKASAIFRLDTQYGGGKTHALIAPRHVR
;
A
#
# COMPACT_ATOMS: atom_id res chain seq x y z
N MET A 1 22.60 -21.38 -10.57
CA MET A 1 21.75 -20.47 -9.78
C MET A 1 20.96 -19.64 -10.79
N ARG A 2 19.61 -19.60 -10.70
CA ARG A 2 18.81 -18.77 -11.62
C ARG A 2 18.89 -17.31 -11.17
N THR A 3 19.01 -16.38 -12.11
CA THR A 3 19.03 -14.95 -11.83
C THR A 3 17.62 -14.41 -11.60
N LEU A 4 17.53 -13.19 -11.05
CA LEU A 4 16.25 -12.48 -10.90
C LEU A 4 15.55 -12.29 -12.25
N PHE A 5 16.31 -12.06 -13.32
CA PHE A 5 15.78 -11.92 -14.69
C PHE A 5 15.24 -13.24 -15.26
N ASP A 6 15.71 -14.39 -14.76
CA ASP A 6 15.23 -15.71 -15.20
C ASP A 6 13.93 -16.13 -14.52
N ILE A 7 13.56 -15.48 -13.41
CA ILE A 7 12.41 -15.89 -12.57
C ILE A 7 11.35 -14.81 -12.42
N CYS A 8 11.66 -13.55 -12.77
CA CYS A 8 10.73 -12.43 -12.67
C CYS A 8 10.73 -11.64 -13.98
N LEU A 9 9.53 -11.37 -14.49
CA LEU A 9 9.34 -10.41 -15.58
C LEU A 9 9.00 -9.04 -14.98
N PRO A 10 9.82 -7.99 -15.18
CA PRO A 10 9.47 -6.65 -14.75
C PRO A 10 8.21 -6.15 -15.46
N ARG A 11 7.45 -5.28 -14.80
CA ARG A 11 6.28 -4.61 -15.41
C ARG A 11 6.69 -3.87 -16.69
N ASP A 12 5.79 -3.80 -17.66
CA ASP A 12 6.09 -3.20 -18.97
C ASP A 12 6.59 -1.76 -18.86
N ALA A 13 6.01 -0.95 -17.98
CA ALA A 13 6.47 0.42 -17.72
C ALA A 13 7.95 0.50 -17.29
N VAL A 14 8.45 -0.50 -16.55
CA VAL A 14 9.87 -0.62 -16.18
C VAL A 14 10.70 -0.98 -17.39
N ARG A 15 10.22 -1.91 -18.22
CA ARG A 15 10.93 -2.40 -19.40
C ARG A 15 11.06 -1.35 -20.50
N THR A 16 10.06 -0.49 -20.65
CA THR A 16 10.04 0.57 -21.67
C THR A 16 10.62 1.90 -21.19
N GLY A 17 11.05 1.99 -19.93
CA GLY A 17 11.58 3.23 -19.35
C GLY A 17 10.53 4.32 -19.12
N GLY A 18 9.24 3.94 -19.04
CA GLY A 18 8.12 4.88 -18.93
C GLY A 18 7.73 5.29 -17.51
N ILE A 19 8.52 4.93 -16.49
CA ILE A 19 8.18 5.23 -15.09
C ILE A 19 8.49 6.68 -14.76
N ARG A 20 7.50 7.41 -14.25
CA ARG A 20 7.68 8.80 -13.77
C ARG A 20 8.11 8.79 -12.30
N GLU A 21 8.91 9.77 -11.87
CA GLU A 21 9.33 9.91 -10.46
C GLU A 21 8.15 9.94 -9.48
N ALA A 22 7.02 10.54 -9.89
CA ALA A 22 5.78 10.60 -9.13
C ALA A 22 5.15 9.21 -8.84
N GLU A 23 5.54 8.16 -9.56
CA GLU A 23 5.07 6.78 -9.32
C GLU A 23 5.91 6.05 -8.26
N PHE A 24 7.03 6.63 -7.81
CA PHE A 24 7.88 6.03 -6.78
C PHE A 24 7.52 6.48 -5.35
N ALA A 25 6.86 7.63 -5.21
CA ALA A 25 6.54 8.22 -3.92
C ALA A 25 5.03 8.31 -3.72
N ALA A 26 4.50 7.47 -2.84
CA ALA A 26 3.12 7.58 -2.41
C ALA A 26 2.90 8.90 -1.66
N ASP A 27 1.89 9.67 -2.08
CA ASP A 27 1.48 10.92 -1.43
C ASP A 27 0.05 10.79 -0.91
N LEU A 28 -0.08 10.60 0.41
CA LEU A 28 -1.37 10.49 1.08
C LEU A 28 -2.23 11.75 0.89
N ALA A 29 -1.61 12.94 0.81
CA ALA A 29 -2.34 14.21 0.66
C ALA A 29 -3.02 14.31 -0.71
N GLN A 30 -2.52 13.61 -1.73
CA GLN A 30 -3.17 13.48 -3.04
C GLN A 30 -4.15 12.32 -3.11
N VAL A 31 -3.92 11.25 -2.34
CA VAL A 31 -4.82 10.08 -2.32
C VAL A 31 -6.17 10.46 -1.74
N LEU A 32 -6.18 11.14 -0.57
CA LEU A 32 -7.42 11.50 0.14
C LEU A 32 -8.43 12.28 -0.72
N PRO A 33 -8.06 13.34 -1.46
CA PRO A 33 -8.98 14.08 -2.32
C PRO A 33 -9.24 13.44 -3.69
N GLY A 34 -8.70 12.24 -3.99
CA GLY A 34 -8.93 11.59 -5.28
C GLY A 34 -8.02 12.07 -6.42
N GLN A 35 -6.89 12.73 -6.12
CA GLN A 35 -6.01 13.37 -7.12
C GLN A 35 -4.73 12.58 -7.41
N ALA A 36 -4.40 11.59 -6.58
CA ALA A 36 -3.24 10.73 -6.82
C ALA A 36 -3.36 9.90 -8.11
N PRO A 37 -2.23 9.42 -8.66
CA PRO A 37 -2.21 8.48 -9.77
C PRO A 37 -3.04 7.20 -9.54
N PRO A 38 -3.51 6.53 -10.62
CA PRO A 38 -4.32 5.31 -10.52
C PRO A 38 -3.71 4.21 -9.64
N GLU A 39 -2.39 4.11 -9.59
CA GLU A 39 -1.63 3.14 -8.79
C GLU A 39 -1.90 3.27 -7.28
N TYR A 40 -2.34 4.44 -6.83
CA TYR A 40 -2.70 4.70 -5.43
C TYR A 40 -4.20 4.96 -5.22
N GLN A 41 -5.00 5.07 -6.29
CA GLN A 41 -6.44 5.33 -6.21
C GLN A 41 -7.29 4.10 -6.48
N ASP A 42 -6.91 3.30 -7.48
CA ASP A 42 -7.58 2.05 -7.79
C ASP A 42 -7.12 0.95 -6.83
N ALA A 43 -8.08 0.30 -6.16
CA ALA A 43 -7.78 -0.69 -5.14
C ALA A 43 -7.04 -1.90 -5.71
N ALA A 44 -7.46 -2.40 -6.88
CA ALA A 44 -6.86 -3.59 -7.49
C ALA A 44 -5.41 -3.31 -7.88
N THR A 45 -5.15 -2.17 -8.51
CA THR A 45 -3.81 -1.72 -8.91
C THR A 45 -2.93 -1.46 -7.70
N PHE A 46 -3.45 -0.79 -6.67
CA PHE A 46 -2.72 -0.52 -5.43
C PHE A 46 -2.25 -1.80 -4.75
N PHE A 47 -3.13 -2.80 -4.58
CA PHE A 47 -2.77 -4.06 -3.93
C PHE A 47 -1.96 -5.00 -4.83
N ALA A 48 -2.05 -4.90 -6.15
CA ALA A 48 -1.13 -5.58 -7.05
C ALA A 48 0.31 -5.06 -6.91
N ASN A 49 0.46 -3.76 -6.62
CA ASN A 49 1.77 -3.11 -6.45
C ASN A 49 2.25 -3.07 -4.99
N THR A 50 1.36 -3.34 -4.01
CA THR A 50 1.65 -3.28 -2.57
C THR A 50 1.63 -4.69 -2.00
N HIS A 51 2.82 -5.22 -1.68
CA HIS A 51 2.91 -6.55 -1.07
C HIS A 51 2.17 -6.59 0.29
N PRO A 52 1.24 -7.53 0.51
CA PRO A 52 0.45 -7.61 1.73
C PRO A 52 1.25 -8.25 2.86
N THR A 53 2.16 -7.48 3.45
CA THR A 53 2.93 -7.90 4.63
C THR A 53 2.01 -8.27 5.79
N ASP A 54 2.50 -9.11 6.71
CA ASP A 54 1.73 -9.46 7.90
C ASP A 54 1.40 -8.24 8.77
N GLY A 55 2.29 -7.25 8.81
CA GLY A 55 2.04 -5.97 9.48
C GLY A 55 0.86 -5.21 8.85
N LEU A 56 0.81 -5.13 7.52
CA LEU A 56 -0.29 -4.47 6.81
C LEU A 56 -1.62 -5.21 7.03
N LYS A 57 -1.62 -6.54 6.96
CA LYS A 57 -2.81 -7.36 7.22
C LYS A 57 -3.35 -7.14 8.64
N ARG A 58 -2.47 -7.15 9.65
CA ARG A 58 -2.85 -6.92 11.06
C ARG A 58 -3.39 -5.52 11.28
N LEU A 59 -2.80 -4.52 10.63
CA LEU A 59 -3.30 -3.15 10.66
C LEU A 59 -4.72 -3.07 10.11
N LEU A 60 -4.95 -3.62 8.91
CA LEU A 60 -6.28 -3.61 8.27
C LEU A 60 -7.31 -4.37 9.11
N ASP A 61 -6.99 -5.56 9.63
CA ASP A 61 -7.88 -6.30 10.54
C ASP A 61 -8.25 -5.46 11.78
N SER A 62 -7.26 -4.80 12.40
CA SER A 62 -7.49 -3.96 13.58
C SER A 62 -8.39 -2.76 13.26
N VAL A 63 -8.16 -2.10 12.12
CA VAL A 63 -8.97 -0.96 11.65
C VAL A 63 -10.40 -1.41 11.37
N CYS A 64 -10.59 -2.48 10.59
CA CYS A 64 -11.92 -3.01 10.24
C CYS A 64 -12.71 -3.47 11.46
N ARG A 65 -12.08 -4.18 12.41
CA ARG A 65 -12.72 -4.57 13.67
C ARG A 65 -13.18 -3.36 14.48
N ARG A 66 -12.37 -2.30 14.51
CA ARG A 66 -12.72 -1.06 15.22
C ARG A 66 -13.89 -0.35 14.54
N LEU A 67 -13.84 -0.18 13.22
CA LEU A 67 -14.88 0.54 12.45
C LEU A 67 -16.21 -0.22 12.39
N SER A 68 -16.19 -1.55 12.40
CA SER A 68 -17.40 -2.39 12.42
C SER A 68 -18.07 -2.48 13.80
N GLY A 69 -17.46 -1.94 14.86
CA GLY A 69 -17.96 -2.07 16.23
C GLY A 69 -17.76 -3.47 16.85
N ALA A 70 -17.30 -4.46 16.07
CA ALA A 70 -17.01 -5.82 16.53
C ALA A 70 -15.71 -5.92 17.37
N GLY A 71 -14.90 -4.86 17.39
CA GLY A 71 -13.54 -4.88 17.94
C GLY A 71 -13.38 -4.63 19.44
N GLY A 72 -14.45 -4.33 20.18
CA GLY A 72 -14.37 -4.07 21.63
C GLY A 72 -13.23 -3.10 22.00
N LYS A 73 -12.26 -3.56 22.82
CA LYS A 73 -11.06 -2.81 23.27
C LYS A 73 -9.92 -2.72 22.23
N ALA A 74 -10.19 -2.83 20.92
CA ALA A 74 -9.14 -2.64 19.91
C ALA A 74 -8.44 -1.28 20.10
N SER A 75 -7.11 -1.23 19.96
CA SER A 75 -6.34 0.02 20.13
C SER A 75 -6.83 1.10 19.15
N ALA A 76 -6.87 2.35 19.62
CA ALA A 76 -7.18 3.52 18.78
C ALA A 76 -5.94 4.09 18.10
N ILE A 77 -4.77 3.73 18.63
CA ILE A 77 -3.50 4.33 18.28
C ILE A 77 -2.61 3.24 17.72
N PHE A 78 -2.13 3.47 16.50
CA PHE A 78 -1.17 2.61 15.82
C PHE A 78 0.09 3.43 15.59
N ARG A 79 1.22 2.95 16.08
CA ARG A 79 2.53 3.50 15.76
C ARG A 79 3.14 2.66 14.66
N LEU A 80 3.32 3.27 13.50
CA LEU A 80 4.02 2.65 12.38
C LEU A 80 5.52 2.89 12.56
N ASP A 81 6.20 1.95 13.20
CA ASP A 81 7.64 2.02 13.42
C ASP A 81 8.38 1.18 12.38
N THR A 82 8.84 1.86 11.32
CA THR A 82 9.65 1.25 10.27
C THR A 82 10.69 2.25 9.79
N GLN A 83 11.84 1.74 9.35
CA GLN A 83 12.87 2.54 8.70
C GLN A 83 12.40 3.10 7.34
N TYR A 84 13.30 3.83 6.65
CA TYR A 84 13.05 4.35 5.30
C TYR A 84 12.63 3.23 4.35
N GLY A 85 11.62 3.49 3.50
CA GLY A 85 11.05 2.48 2.60
C GLY A 85 10.15 1.42 3.26
N GLY A 86 9.91 1.47 4.58
CA GLY A 86 9.13 0.45 5.29
C GLY A 86 7.60 0.49 5.11
N GLY A 87 7.08 1.19 4.10
CA GLY A 87 5.67 1.10 3.71
C GLY A 87 4.66 1.89 4.57
N LYS A 88 5.10 2.86 5.39
CA LYS A 88 4.21 3.66 6.25
C LYS A 88 3.08 4.35 5.47
N THR A 89 3.41 5.01 4.36
CA THR A 89 2.39 5.67 3.54
C THR A 89 1.42 4.67 2.92
N HIS A 90 1.91 3.53 2.45
CA HIS A 90 1.05 2.45 1.94
C HIS A 90 0.13 1.90 3.05
N ALA A 91 0.64 1.79 4.28
CA ALA A 91 -0.16 1.38 5.43
C ALA A 91 -1.27 2.38 5.78
N LEU A 92 -1.06 3.68 5.53
CA LEU A 92 -2.10 4.71 5.70
C LEU A 92 -3.06 4.79 4.51
N ILE A 93 -2.61 4.45 3.30
CA ILE A 93 -3.45 4.41 2.09
C ILE A 93 -4.36 3.18 2.07
N ALA A 94 -3.87 2.00 2.45
CA ALA A 94 -4.60 0.76 2.33
C ALA A 94 -6.03 0.78 2.93
N PRO A 95 -6.28 1.36 4.12
CA PRO A 95 -7.64 1.48 4.67
C PRO A 95 -8.62 2.23 3.76
N ARG A 96 -8.16 3.17 2.92
CA ARG A 96 -9.01 3.92 1.98
C ARG A 96 -9.66 3.01 0.93
N HIS A 97 -9.04 1.88 0.63
CA HIS A 97 -9.51 0.91 -0.36
C HIS A 97 -10.40 -0.17 0.22
N VAL A 98 -10.46 -0.30 1.56
CA VAL A 98 -11.35 -1.24 2.23
C VAL A 98 -12.70 -0.55 2.42
N ARG A 99 -13.72 -1.01 1.71
CA ARG A 99 -15.11 -0.56 1.82
C ARG A 99 -16.00 -1.71 2.26
#